data_AF-A0A173W7E7-F1
#
_entry.id   AF-A0A173W7E7-F1
#
_cell.length_a   1.000
_cell.length_b   1.000
_cell.length_c   1.000
_cell.angle_alpha   90.00
_cell.angle_beta   90.00
_cell.angle_gamma   90.00
#
_symmetry.space_group_name_H-M   'P 1'
#
loop_
_entity.id
_entity.type
_entity.pdbx_description
1 polymer ?
#
loop_
_entity_poly.entity_id
_entity_poly.type
_entity_poly.pdbx_seq_one_letter_code
_entity_poly.pdbx_strand_id
1 'polypeptide(L)'
;MTDTPVNTWELAQNIPEDMSKPQNPLPVTITPGKDGQSDLIEDMDFSFDGYQVVRGEFFAHTFEPSFTFNNYKVSVNMACIKKLPSVEYVQILVNPEEKKLAVRPCREEEKDSFRWCSAGKKKNPKQITCRIFFAKVISLMNWNPNYRYKLLGKLIRSGDEVLFIFDLTTPEIFMRTSKEGEKPRVSRTASYPSEWQNQFGVPVEEHQNALQINIFDGYAVFDVHEKKKTQSPIPEQIPVPNESEVLDDESRKSISTHPEY
;
A
#
# COMPACT_ATOMS: atom_id res chain seq x y z
N MET A 1 -12.49 46.65 -38.99
CA MET A 1 -13.88 46.44 -38.55
C MET A 1 -14.11 44.94 -38.54
N THR A 2 -14.30 44.21 -37.46
CA THR A 2 -14.23 44.42 -36.01
C THR A 2 -14.06 42.98 -35.50
N ASP A 3 -12.95 42.69 -34.82
CA ASP A 3 -12.81 41.48 -34.01
C ASP A 3 -13.88 41.51 -32.92
N THR A 4 -14.80 40.55 -32.95
CA THR A 4 -15.72 40.31 -31.83
C THR A 4 -15.06 39.24 -30.97
N PRO A 5 -14.57 39.56 -29.75
CA PRO A 5 -14.06 38.53 -28.87
C PRO A 5 -15.23 37.66 -28.38
N VAL A 6 -15.15 36.36 -28.65
CA VAL A 6 -16.02 35.36 -28.02
C VAL A 6 -15.76 35.45 -26.52
N ASN A 7 -16.79 35.86 -25.80
CA ASN A 7 -16.66 36.10 -24.38
C ASN A 7 -16.57 34.74 -23.67
N THR A 8 -15.56 34.61 -22.83
CA THR A 8 -15.19 33.39 -22.11
C THR A 8 -15.95 33.21 -20.80
N TRP A 9 -17.03 33.97 -20.55
CA TRP A 9 -17.82 33.89 -19.31
C TRP A 9 -19.10 33.04 -19.44
N GLU A 10 -19.52 32.62 -20.64
CA GLU A 10 -20.72 31.78 -20.82
C GLU A 10 -20.47 30.26 -20.75
N LEU A 11 -19.21 29.80 -20.67
CA LEU A 11 -18.89 28.37 -20.46
C LEU A 11 -18.81 27.96 -18.99
N ALA A 12 -18.88 28.90 -18.05
CA ALA A 12 -18.78 28.65 -16.62
C ALA A 12 -20.12 28.31 -15.94
N GLN A 13 -21.24 28.31 -16.68
CA GLN A 13 -22.60 28.16 -16.11
C GLN A 13 -23.26 26.79 -16.35
N ASN A 14 -22.53 25.81 -16.90
CA ASN A 14 -23.02 24.42 -17.05
C ASN A 14 -22.08 23.41 -16.38
N ILE A 15 -21.82 23.59 -15.09
CA ILE A 15 -21.22 22.55 -14.25
C ILE A 15 -22.39 21.77 -13.61
N PRO A 16 -22.57 20.47 -13.89
CA PRO A 16 -23.59 19.67 -13.24
C PRO A 16 -23.39 19.65 -11.72
N GLU A 17 -24.44 20.00 -10.98
CA GLU A 17 -24.49 20.19 -9.53
C GLU A 17 -24.38 18.90 -8.68
N ASP A 18 -23.85 17.80 -9.23
CA ASP A 18 -23.85 16.48 -8.58
C ASP A 18 -22.44 15.89 -8.35
N MET A 19 -21.45 16.73 -8.06
CA MET A 19 -20.09 16.29 -7.66
C MET A 19 -19.67 16.75 -6.25
N SER A 20 -20.63 16.96 -5.34
CA SER A 20 -20.35 17.33 -3.95
C SER A 20 -20.81 16.30 -2.92
N LYS A 21 -21.22 15.10 -3.34
CA LYS A 21 -21.50 14.00 -2.41
C LYS A 21 -20.29 13.06 -2.35
N PRO A 22 -19.71 12.80 -1.17
CA PRO A 22 -18.72 11.75 -1.01
C PRO A 22 -19.38 10.43 -1.44
N GLN A 23 -18.89 9.84 -2.53
CA GLN A 23 -19.25 8.47 -2.89
C GLN A 23 -18.67 7.57 -1.79
N ASN A 24 -19.54 7.05 -0.93
CA ASN A 24 -19.18 5.94 -0.06
C ASN A 24 -18.54 4.85 -0.93
N PRO A 25 -17.38 4.28 -0.54
CA PRO A 25 -16.82 3.16 -1.26
C PRO A 25 -17.87 2.06 -1.33
N LEU A 26 -18.18 1.60 -2.55
CA LEU A 26 -19.17 0.56 -2.78
C LEU A 26 -18.77 -0.68 -1.96
N PRO A 27 -19.74 -1.37 -1.31
CA PRO A 27 -19.46 -2.61 -0.62
C PRO A 27 -18.82 -3.60 -1.60
N VAL A 28 -17.67 -4.16 -1.21
CA VAL A 28 -16.98 -5.16 -2.02
C VAL A 28 -17.82 -6.43 -1.99
N THR A 29 -18.62 -6.66 -3.03
CA THR A 29 -19.32 -7.94 -3.21
C THR A 29 -18.29 -9.00 -3.60
N ILE A 30 -17.88 -9.82 -2.64
CA ILE A 30 -17.04 -11.00 -2.90
C ILE A 30 -17.93 -12.06 -3.52
N THR A 31 -17.89 -12.21 -4.84
CA THR A 31 -18.56 -13.33 -5.52
C THR A 31 -17.76 -14.61 -5.25
N PRO A 32 -18.38 -15.70 -4.76
CA PRO A 32 -17.72 -16.99 -4.64
C PRO A 32 -17.10 -17.41 -5.98
N GLY A 33 -15.92 -18.03 -5.95
CA GLY A 33 -15.23 -18.50 -7.15
C GLY A 33 -16.11 -19.45 -7.99
N LYS A 34 -15.87 -19.50 -9.30
CA LYS A 34 -16.68 -20.20 -10.30
C LYS A 34 -16.67 -21.74 -10.21
N ASP A 35 -16.14 -22.29 -9.13
CA ASP A 35 -15.75 -23.70 -9.06
C ASP A 35 -16.54 -24.40 -7.96
N GLY A 36 -17.78 -24.78 -8.28
CA GLY A 36 -18.53 -25.81 -7.55
C GLY A 36 -19.39 -25.33 -6.38
N GLN A 37 -20.71 -25.44 -6.58
CA GLN A 37 -21.77 -25.58 -5.56
C GLN A 37 -21.50 -24.87 -4.24
N SER A 38 -21.87 -23.59 -4.17
CA SER A 38 -21.79 -22.82 -2.94
C SER A 38 -22.81 -23.36 -1.93
N ASP A 39 -22.34 -23.94 -0.82
CA ASP A 39 -23.12 -24.15 0.42
C ASP A 39 -23.41 -22.78 1.09
N LEU A 40 -23.87 -21.82 0.29
CA LEU A 40 -24.17 -20.47 0.72
C LEU A 40 -25.60 -20.49 1.25
N ILE A 41 -25.71 -20.37 2.57
CA ILE A 41 -26.99 -20.20 3.24
C ILE A 41 -27.34 -18.72 3.15
N GLU A 42 -28.46 -18.42 2.49
CA GLU A 42 -28.99 -17.06 2.45
C GLU A 42 -29.70 -16.76 3.77
N ASP A 43 -29.14 -15.84 4.54
CA ASP A 43 -29.77 -15.28 5.74
C ASP A 43 -30.05 -13.79 5.48
N MET A 44 -31.32 -13.48 5.18
CA MET A 44 -31.74 -12.11 4.87
C MET A 44 -31.93 -11.23 6.11
N ASP A 45 -31.95 -11.83 7.32
CA ASP A 45 -32.14 -11.13 8.59
C ASP A 45 -30.80 -10.89 9.31
N PHE A 46 -29.68 -11.33 8.73
CA PHE A 46 -28.36 -11.14 9.30
C PHE A 46 -28.00 -9.66 9.45
N SER A 47 -27.65 -9.26 10.66
CA SER A 47 -27.07 -7.96 10.99
C SER A 47 -25.74 -8.14 11.71
N PHE A 48 -24.85 -7.15 11.55
CA PHE A 48 -23.60 -7.06 12.30
C PHE A 48 -23.77 -6.46 13.71
N ASP A 49 -25.02 -6.26 14.18
CA ASP A 49 -25.31 -5.78 15.52
C ASP A 49 -24.70 -6.69 16.60
N GLY A 50 -24.01 -6.07 17.56
CA GLY A 50 -23.28 -6.79 18.61
C GLY A 50 -21.94 -7.40 18.19
N TYR A 51 -21.61 -7.41 16.88
CA TYR A 51 -20.29 -7.84 16.41
C TYR A 51 -19.24 -6.73 16.60
N GLN A 52 -18.02 -7.16 16.84
CA GLN A 52 -16.85 -6.28 16.91
C GLN A 52 -15.87 -6.67 15.82
N VAL A 53 -15.31 -5.67 15.14
CA VAL A 53 -14.14 -5.87 14.29
C VAL A 53 -12.95 -6.06 15.22
N VAL A 54 -12.34 -7.24 15.16
CA VAL A 54 -11.19 -7.59 15.98
C VAL A 54 -10.03 -6.65 15.66
N ARG A 55 -9.36 -6.15 16.70
CA ARG A 55 -8.17 -5.30 16.52
C ARG A 55 -7.12 -6.03 15.69
N GLY A 56 -6.62 -5.35 14.67
CA GLY A 56 -5.58 -5.88 13.81
C GLY A 56 -4.40 -6.39 14.62
N GLU A 57 -4.02 -5.67 15.67
CA GLU A 57 -2.93 -5.94 16.61
C GLU A 57 -2.96 -7.32 17.27
N PHE A 58 -4.12 -7.98 17.34
CA PHE A 58 -4.26 -9.29 17.96
C PHE A 58 -3.79 -10.44 17.07
N PHE A 59 -3.59 -10.21 15.77
CA PHE A 59 -3.17 -11.22 14.80
C PHE A 59 -1.64 -11.30 14.62
N ALA A 60 -1.17 -12.24 13.79
CA ALA A 60 0.24 -12.36 13.44
C ALA A 60 0.60 -11.43 12.26
N HIS A 61 1.40 -10.40 12.55
CA HIS A 61 1.70 -9.29 11.62
C HIS A 61 2.76 -9.59 10.55
N THR A 62 2.51 -10.60 9.72
CA THR A 62 3.47 -11.07 8.71
C THR A 62 3.48 -10.21 7.46
N PHE A 63 2.32 -9.66 7.07
CA PHE A 63 2.11 -8.98 5.79
C PHE A 63 1.68 -7.52 5.94
N GLU A 64 1.37 -7.13 7.16
CA GLU A 64 0.94 -5.81 7.58
C GLU A 64 2.18 -4.90 7.70
N PRO A 65 2.19 -3.72 7.06
CA PRO A 65 3.22 -2.71 7.28
C PRO A 65 3.36 -2.42 8.77
N SER A 66 4.60 -2.39 9.29
CA SER A 66 4.82 -2.01 10.68
C SER A 66 6.01 -1.08 10.85
N PHE A 67 5.89 -0.13 11.76
CA PHE A 67 6.96 0.78 12.18
C PHE A 67 7.34 0.49 13.64
N THR A 68 8.62 0.31 13.93
CA THR A 68 9.10 -0.05 15.27
C THR A 68 10.00 1.04 15.83
N PHE A 69 9.74 1.47 17.07
CA PHE A 69 10.66 2.21 17.92
C PHE A 69 11.31 1.25 18.92
N ASN A 70 12.64 1.23 18.97
CA ASN A 70 13.37 0.39 19.91
C ASN A 70 14.79 0.93 20.15
N ASN A 71 15.17 1.14 21.41
CA ASN A 71 16.54 1.46 21.80
C ASN A 71 17.17 2.60 20.97
N TYR A 72 16.47 3.75 20.90
CA TYR A 72 16.87 4.94 20.13
C TYR A 72 16.97 4.74 18.62
N LYS A 73 16.39 3.66 18.11
CA LYS A 73 16.34 3.33 16.69
C LYS A 73 14.90 3.19 16.21
N VAL A 74 14.74 3.38 14.91
CA VAL A 74 13.51 3.07 14.18
C VAL A 74 13.77 2.10 13.05
N SER A 75 12.76 1.33 12.69
CA SER A 75 12.80 0.43 11.54
C SER A 75 11.40 0.09 11.06
N VAL A 76 11.26 -0.12 9.75
CA VAL A 76 10.07 -0.77 9.17
C VAL A 76 10.26 -2.28 9.08
N ASN A 77 9.18 -3.04 8.86
CA ASN A 77 9.27 -4.46 8.55
C ASN A 77 9.42 -4.72 7.04
N MET A 78 9.52 -5.99 6.67
CA MET A 78 9.65 -6.42 5.28
C MET A 78 8.39 -6.13 4.45
N ALA A 79 7.21 -6.07 5.06
CA ALA A 79 5.97 -5.73 4.35
C ALA A 79 6.04 -4.34 3.72
N CYS A 80 6.60 -3.35 4.42
CA CYS A 80 6.81 -2.01 3.86
C CYS A 80 7.68 -2.03 2.60
N ILE A 81 8.81 -2.76 2.65
CA ILE A 81 9.75 -2.88 1.53
C ILE A 81 9.14 -3.63 0.35
N LYS A 82 8.36 -4.68 0.61
CA LYS A 82 7.66 -5.44 -0.44
C LYS A 82 6.58 -4.63 -1.13
N LYS A 83 5.85 -3.78 -0.39
CA LYS A 83 4.80 -2.93 -0.96
C LYS A 83 5.35 -1.77 -1.81
N LEU A 84 6.55 -1.27 -1.50
CA LEU A 84 7.23 -0.22 -2.28
C LEU A 84 8.63 -0.66 -2.73
N PRO A 85 8.76 -1.64 -3.65
CA PRO A 85 10.03 -2.28 -3.97
C PRO A 85 11.02 -1.36 -4.73
N SER A 86 10.51 -0.35 -5.44
CA SER A 86 11.33 0.65 -6.15
C SER A 86 11.84 1.77 -5.25
N VAL A 87 11.25 1.96 -4.07
CA VAL A 87 11.54 3.10 -3.19
C VAL A 87 12.76 2.80 -2.30
N GLU A 88 13.77 3.65 -2.37
CA GLU A 88 14.97 3.53 -1.53
C GLU A 88 15.09 4.64 -0.49
N TYR A 89 14.54 5.82 -0.78
CA TYR A 89 14.60 7.00 0.06
C TYR A 89 13.20 7.39 0.51
N VAL A 90 13.10 7.79 1.77
CA VAL A 90 11.85 8.22 2.39
C VAL A 90 12.09 9.40 3.31
N GLN A 91 11.01 10.11 3.61
CA GLN A 91 10.88 11.06 4.71
C GLN A 91 9.95 10.48 5.78
N ILE A 92 10.23 10.80 7.05
CA ILE A 92 9.31 10.53 8.17
C ILE A 92 8.63 11.83 8.54
N LEU A 93 7.31 11.83 8.60
CA LEU A 93 6.49 12.95 9.04
C LEU A 93 5.73 12.54 10.30
N VAL A 94 5.49 13.49 11.20
CA VAL A 94 4.69 13.28 12.41
C VAL A 94 3.67 14.40 12.52
N ASN A 95 2.41 14.01 12.69
CA ASN A 95 1.37 14.90 13.19
C ASN A 95 1.28 14.71 14.71
N PRO A 96 1.76 15.67 15.53
CA PRO A 96 1.74 15.53 16.98
C PRO A 96 0.35 15.66 17.59
N GLU A 97 -0.57 16.36 16.92
CA GLU A 97 -1.94 16.59 17.40
C GLU A 97 -2.80 15.35 17.20
N GLU A 98 -2.83 14.83 15.96
CA GLU A 98 -3.55 13.59 15.62
C GLU A 98 -2.81 12.32 16.07
N LYS A 99 -1.57 12.48 16.56
CA LYS A 99 -0.68 11.37 16.97
C LYS A 99 -0.51 10.34 15.85
N LYS A 100 -0.26 10.82 14.62
CA LYS A 100 0.01 10.00 13.44
C LYS A 100 1.47 10.12 13.01
N LEU A 101 1.99 9.03 12.46
CA LEU A 101 3.30 8.99 11.82
C LEU A 101 3.14 8.55 10.37
N ALA A 102 3.76 9.29 9.46
CA ALA A 102 3.78 8.96 8.04
C ALA A 102 5.19 8.59 7.57
N VAL A 103 5.29 7.64 6.64
CA VAL A 103 6.50 7.37 5.87
C VAL A 103 6.19 7.58 4.39
N ARG A 104 6.79 8.64 3.83
CA ARG A 104 6.56 9.12 2.47
C ARG A 104 7.78 8.81 1.58
N PRO A 105 7.63 8.15 0.42
CA PRO A 105 8.68 8.05 -0.59
C PRO A 105 9.15 9.42 -1.05
N CYS A 106 10.46 9.55 -1.23
CA CYS A 106 11.07 10.78 -1.75
C CYS A 106 12.30 10.45 -2.59
N ARG A 107 12.84 11.46 -3.27
CA ARG A 107 14.10 11.39 -4.00
C ARG A 107 15.28 11.49 -3.01
N GLU A 108 16.46 11.08 -3.45
CA GLU A 108 17.67 11.10 -2.61
C GLU A 108 18.13 12.55 -2.33
N GLU A 109 17.98 13.42 -3.32
CA GLU A 109 18.34 14.83 -3.29
C GLU A 109 17.37 15.71 -2.48
N GLU A 110 16.21 15.17 -2.10
CA GLU A 110 15.26 15.91 -1.27
C GLU A 110 15.82 16.10 0.15
N LYS A 111 15.54 17.28 0.72
CA LYS A 111 15.94 17.62 2.09
C LYS A 111 15.36 16.61 3.08
N ASP A 112 16.16 16.21 4.06
CA ASP A 112 15.79 15.29 5.14
C ASP A 112 15.38 13.89 4.65
N SER A 113 15.71 13.54 3.40
CA SER A 113 15.60 12.18 2.89
C SER A 113 16.59 11.26 3.60
N PHE A 114 16.22 9.99 3.78
CA PHE A 114 17.17 8.97 4.20
C PHE A 114 16.83 7.62 3.60
N ARG A 115 17.85 6.78 3.45
CA ARG A 115 17.69 5.43 2.90
C ARG A 115 17.14 4.46 3.94
N TRP A 116 15.90 3.98 3.77
CA TRP A 116 15.22 3.07 4.72
C TRP A 116 15.50 1.58 4.52
N CYS A 117 16.21 1.20 3.46
CA CYS A 117 16.54 -0.19 3.14
C CYS A 117 18.02 -0.38 2.74
N SER A 118 18.47 -1.63 2.70
CA SER A 118 19.78 -2.00 2.12
C SER A 118 19.82 -1.72 0.62
N ALA A 119 21.02 -1.43 0.11
CA ALA A 119 21.26 -1.33 -1.33
C ALA A 119 21.27 -2.72 -1.98
N GLY A 120 21.03 -2.77 -3.30
CA GLY A 120 21.15 -3.98 -4.13
C GLY A 120 19.82 -4.68 -4.44
N LYS A 121 19.91 -5.83 -5.12
CA LYS A 121 18.75 -6.57 -5.64
C LYS A 121 17.80 -7.09 -4.55
N LYS A 122 18.34 -7.47 -3.39
CA LYS A 122 17.57 -7.95 -2.25
C LYS A 122 17.56 -6.88 -1.15
N LYS A 123 16.51 -6.06 -1.14
CA LYS A 123 16.32 -4.99 -0.17
C LYS A 123 15.85 -5.56 1.17
N ASN A 124 16.53 -5.19 2.25
CA ASN A 124 16.14 -5.48 3.62
C ASN A 124 15.89 -4.17 4.38
N PRO A 125 14.91 -4.11 5.31
CA PRO A 125 14.72 -2.94 6.14
C PRO A 125 15.97 -2.58 6.95
N LYS A 126 16.25 -1.29 7.08
CA LYS A 126 17.33 -0.79 7.95
C LYS A 126 16.82 -0.40 9.33
N GLN A 127 17.66 -0.62 10.34
CA GLN A 127 17.53 0.03 11.63
C GLN A 127 18.30 1.34 11.61
N ILE A 128 17.60 2.44 11.85
CA ILE A 128 18.14 3.80 11.76
C ILE A 128 18.21 4.38 13.17
N THR A 129 19.40 4.81 13.59
CA THR A 129 19.59 5.49 14.87
C THR A 129 19.05 6.91 14.78
N CYS A 130 18.19 7.29 15.72
CA CYS A 130 17.44 8.55 15.66
C CYS A 130 17.14 9.08 17.09
N ARG A 131 18.18 9.40 17.86
CA ARG A 131 18.05 9.70 19.31
C ARG A 131 17.04 10.80 19.64
N ILE A 132 17.12 11.94 18.94
CA ILE A 132 16.23 13.09 19.20
C ILE A 132 14.80 12.79 18.76
N PHE A 133 14.62 12.24 17.57
CA PHE A 133 13.31 11.85 17.06
C PHE A 133 12.63 10.82 17.99
N PHE A 134 13.36 9.78 18.39
CA PHE A 134 12.90 8.79 19.36
C PHE A 134 12.48 9.47 20.66
N ALA A 135 13.33 10.30 21.27
CA ALA A 135 13.01 10.99 22.51
C ALA A 135 11.77 11.89 22.41
N LYS A 136 11.59 12.59 21.29
CA LYS A 136 10.38 13.42 21.03
C LYS A 136 9.11 12.58 21.00
N VAL A 137 9.10 11.46 20.28
CA VAL A 137 7.92 10.58 20.20
C VAL A 137 7.64 9.92 21.55
N ILE A 138 8.68 9.41 22.24
CA ILE A 138 8.54 8.83 23.58
C ILE A 138 7.93 9.86 24.54
N SER A 139 8.39 11.11 24.51
CA SER A 139 7.86 12.17 25.36
C SER A 139 6.43 12.57 24.97
N LEU A 140 6.13 12.69 23.68
CA LEU A 140 4.79 13.04 23.18
C LEU A 140 3.74 12.03 23.64
N MET A 141 4.08 10.75 23.61
CA MET A 141 3.18 9.65 23.95
C MET A 141 3.24 9.24 25.43
N ASN A 142 4.11 9.89 26.22
CA ASN A 142 4.41 9.51 27.60
C ASN A 142 4.79 8.01 27.74
N TRP A 143 5.60 7.52 26.80
CA TRP A 143 6.03 6.13 26.74
C TRP A 143 7.28 5.87 27.59
N ASN A 144 7.51 4.61 27.96
CA ASN A 144 8.72 4.18 28.62
C ASN A 144 9.83 3.95 27.57
N PRO A 145 10.95 4.71 27.60
CA PRO A 145 12.01 4.59 26.60
C PRO A 145 12.72 3.23 26.59
N ASN A 146 12.56 2.40 27.63
CA ASN A 146 13.16 1.08 27.72
C ASN A 146 12.35 -0.02 27.01
N TYR A 147 11.13 0.29 26.56
CA TYR A 147 10.27 -0.65 25.88
C TYR A 147 10.45 -0.56 24.36
N ARG A 148 10.01 -1.62 23.68
CA ARG A 148 9.88 -1.62 22.22
C ARG A 148 8.42 -1.38 21.87
N TYR A 149 8.18 -0.45 20.97
CA TYR A 149 6.85 -0.11 20.46
C TYR A 149 6.80 -0.48 18.99
N LYS A 150 5.79 -1.25 18.60
CA LYS A 150 5.54 -1.60 17.20
C LYS A 150 4.15 -1.12 16.83
N LEU A 151 4.07 -0.39 15.74
CA LEU A 151 2.86 0.22 15.22
C LEU A 151 2.49 -0.51 13.95
N LEU A 152 1.23 -0.91 13.83
CA LEU A 152 0.69 -1.37 12.55
C LEU A 152 0.27 -0.16 11.73
N GLY A 153 0.40 -0.30 10.42
CA GLY A 153 0.06 0.76 9.49
C GLY A 153 -0.51 0.23 8.19
N LYS A 154 -0.95 1.17 7.37
CA LYS A 154 -1.51 0.89 6.04
C LYS A 154 -0.76 1.72 5.01
N LEU A 155 -0.62 1.15 3.81
CA LEU A 155 -0.21 1.92 2.64
C LEU A 155 -1.46 2.58 2.08
N ILE A 156 -1.38 3.88 1.86
CA ILE A 156 -2.51 4.68 1.41
C ILE A 156 -2.08 5.55 0.23
N ARG A 157 -3.06 6.01 -0.54
CA ARG A 157 -2.87 7.00 -1.59
C ARG A 157 -3.67 8.25 -1.25
N SER A 158 -3.02 9.40 -1.29
CA SER A 158 -3.63 10.72 -1.09
C SER A 158 -3.31 11.59 -2.29
N GLY A 159 -4.30 11.82 -3.15
CA GLY A 159 -4.08 12.42 -4.45
C GLY A 159 -3.03 11.65 -5.26
N ASP A 160 -1.89 12.30 -5.52
CA ASP A 160 -0.75 11.71 -6.24
C ASP A 160 0.33 11.12 -5.33
N GLU A 161 0.18 11.26 -4.02
CA GLU A 161 1.13 10.74 -3.04
C GLU A 161 0.74 9.36 -2.55
N VAL A 162 1.72 8.49 -2.38
CA VAL A 162 1.54 7.18 -1.76
C VAL A 162 2.42 7.15 -0.51
N LEU A 163 1.86 6.83 0.65
CA LEU A 163 2.59 6.85 1.91
C LEU A 163 2.07 5.78 2.86
N PHE A 164 2.90 5.38 3.82
CA PHE A 164 2.44 4.60 4.96
C PHE A 164 1.96 5.52 6.05
N ILE A 165 0.82 5.20 6.67
CA ILE A 165 0.33 5.85 7.89
C ILE A 165 0.34 4.83 9.04
N PHE A 166 0.82 5.28 10.19
CA PHE A 166 0.88 4.54 11.45
C PHE A 166 0.21 5.37 12.55
N ASP A 167 -0.59 4.71 13.38
CA ASP A 167 -1.23 5.34 14.54
C ASP A 167 -0.32 5.21 15.77
N LEU A 168 0.08 6.34 16.38
CA LEU A 168 0.89 6.30 17.59
C LEU A 168 0.07 5.89 18.81
N THR A 169 -1.26 5.93 18.78
CA THR A 169 -2.11 5.62 19.95
C THR A 169 -2.35 4.12 20.15
N THR A 170 -2.07 3.28 19.16
CA THR A 170 -2.34 1.83 19.18
C THR A 170 -1.07 0.95 19.11
N PRO A 171 -0.05 1.15 19.95
CA PRO A 171 1.16 0.35 19.88
C PRO A 171 0.99 -1.08 20.42
N GLU A 172 1.62 -2.05 19.76
CA GLU A 172 2.05 -3.28 20.41
C GLU A 172 3.29 -2.99 21.28
N ILE A 173 3.17 -3.19 22.60
CA ILE A 173 4.22 -2.85 23.56
C ILE A 173 4.96 -4.12 24.00
N PHE A 174 6.27 -4.15 23.81
CA PHE A 174 7.14 -5.24 24.25
C PHE A 174 8.04 -4.76 25.38
N MET A 175 7.73 -5.19 26.60
CA MET A 175 8.48 -4.82 27.80
C MET A 175 9.86 -5.47 27.80
N ARG A 176 10.88 -4.71 28.24
CA ARG A 176 12.21 -5.24 28.47
C ARG A 176 12.34 -5.61 29.95
N THR A 177 12.57 -6.89 30.23
CA THR A 177 12.86 -7.35 31.58
C THR A 177 14.36 -7.50 31.74
N SER A 178 14.91 -6.84 32.76
CA SER A 178 16.26 -7.10 33.26
C SER A 178 16.11 -7.68 34.65
N LYS A 179 16.48 -8.96 34.83
CA LYS A 179 16.75 -9.51 36.16
C LYS A 179 18.19 -9.16 36.52
N GLU A 180 18.44 -8.88 37.79
CA GLU A 180 19.77 -8.56 38.29
C GLU A 180 20.74 -9.73 37.98
N GLY A 181 21.86 -9.42 37.32
CA GLY A 181 22.84 -10.41 36.84
C GLY A 181 22.59 -11.01 35.45
N GLU A 182 21.44 -10.77 34.81
CA GLU A 182 21.15 -11.28 33.46
C GLU A 182 21.20 -10.19 32.37
N LYS A 183 21.61 -10.58 31.15
CA LYS A 183 21.50 -9.70 29.98
C LYS A 183 20.01 -9.34 29.78
N PRO A 184 19.65 -8.03 29.67
CA PRO A 184 18.26 -7.63 29.53
C PRO A 184 17.60 -8.29 28.31
N ARG A 185 16.47 -8.97 28.51
CA ARG A 185 15.71 -9.64 27.45
C ARG A 185 14.43 -8.86 27.16
N VAL A 186 14.11 -8.72 25.87
CA VAL A 186 12.83 -8.17 25.44
C VAL A 186 11.81 -9.29 25.51
N SER A 187 10.66 -9.03 26.15
CA SER A 187 9.52 -9.94 26.16
C SER A 187 9.11 -10.27 24.72
N ARG A 188 8.79 -11.54 24.47
CA ARG A 188 8.17 -11.97 23.21
C ARG A 188 6.67 -11.73 23.19
N THR A 189 6.06 -11.60 24.37
CA THR A 189 4.64 -11.32 24.54
C THR A 189 4.41 -9.82 24.51
N ALA A 190 3.59 -9.37 23.57
CA ALA A 190 3.10 -8.00 23.52
C ALA A 190 2.10 -7.76 24.67
N SER A 191 2.21 -6.61 25.32
CA SER A 191 1.19 -6.06 26.20
C SER A 191 0.44 -4.96 25.45
N TYR A 192 -0.84 -4.82 25.77
CA TYR A 192 -1.74 -3.82 25.20
C TYR A 192 -2.23 -2.85 26.29
N PRO A 193 -2.78 -1.69 25.93
CA PRO A 193 -3.47 -0.81 26.86
C PRO A 193 -4.53 -1.59 27.69
N SER A 194 -4.66 -1.25 28.98
CA SER A 194 -5.60 -1.92 29.88
C SER A 194 -7.06 -1.81 29.43
N GLU A 195 -7.38 -0.72 28.72
CA GLU A 195 -8.71 -0.48 28.13
C GLU A 195 -9.12 -1.60 27.15
N TRP A 196 -8.17 -2.30 26.54
CA TRP A 196 -8.47 -3.33 25.55
C TRP A 196 -8.70 -4.72 26.16
N GLN A 197 -8.47 -4.90 27.47
CA GLN A 197 -8.46 -6.21 28.09
C GLN A 197 -9.80 -6.96 28.00
N ASN A 198 -10.92 -6.23 27.92
CA ASN A 198 -12.27 -6.79 27.90
C ASN A 198 -13.02 -6.53 26.57
N GLN A 199 -12.30 -6.27 25.47
CA GLN A 199 -12.90 -6.07 24.14
C GLN A 199 -12.10 -6.80 23.05
N PHE A 200 -12.78 -7.29 22.02
CA PHE A 200 -12.13 -7.85 20.84
C PHE A 200 -11.69 -6.76 19.86
N GLY A 201 -12.43 -5.65 19.82
CA GLY A 201 -12.02 -4.44 19.11
C GLY A 201 -13.08 -3.37 19.17
N VAL A 202 -13.50 -2.85 18.02
CA VAL A 202 -14.51 -1.78 17.92
C VAL A 202 -15.79 -2.32 17.28
N PRO A 203 -16.99 -1.85 17.67
CA PRO A 203 -18.24 -2.20 17.00
C PRO A 203 -18.16 -2.00 15.49
N VAL A 204 -18.85 -2.85 14.71
CA VAL A 204 -18.78 -2.81 13.24
C VAL A 204 -19.20 -1.45 12.67
N GLU A 205 -20.25 -0.83 13.21
CA GLU A 205 -20.70 0.50 12.78
C GLU A 205 -19.63 1.58 13.02
N GLU A 206 -19.01 1.59 14.20
CA GLU A 206 -17.94 2.53 14.54
C GLU A 206 -16.72 2.32 13.62
N HIS A 207 -16.37 1.06 13.36
CA HIS A 207 -15.26 0.72 12.47
C HIS A 207 -15.51 1.23 11.04
N GLN A 208 -16.73 1.10 10.52
CA GLN A 208 -17.10 1.61 9.19
C GLN A 208 -17.00 3.14 9.13
N ASN A 209 -17.45 3.84 10.17
CA ASN A 209 -17.38 5.30 10.25
C ASN A 209 -15.94 5.81 10.38
N ALA A 210 -15.10 5.13 11.17
CA ALA A 210 -13.68 5.47 11.31
C ALA A 210 -12.91 5.33 9.98
N LEU A 211 -13.29 4.38 9.12
CA LEU A 211 -12.74 4.27 7.77
C LEU A 211 -13.14 5.47 6.89
N GLN A 212 -14.37 5.96 7.01
CA GLN A 212 -14.87 7.10 6.23
C GLN A 212 -14.17 8.42 6.61
N ILE A 213 -13.91 8.66 7.91
CA ILE A 213 -13.22 9.88 8.37
C ILE A 213 -11.79 9.96 7.81
N ASN A 214 -11.06 8.84 7.75
CA ASN A 214 -9.72 8.79 7.15
C ASN A 214 -9.74 9.10 5.63
N ILE A 215 -10.83 8.81 4.92
CA ILE A 215 -10.98 9.10 3.48
C ILE A 215 -11.22 10.61 3.26
N PHE A 216 -11.90 11.28 4.21
CA PHE A 216 -12.24 12.70 4.11
C PHE A 216 -11.04 13.63 4.32
N ASP A 217 -10.08 13.24 5.17
CA ASP A 217 -8.81 13.96 5.38
C ASP A 217 -7.75 13.68 4.29
N GLY A 218 -8.21 13.24 3.11
CA GLY A 218 -7.38 13.07 1.92
C GLY A 218 -6.66 11.72 1.80
N TYR A 219 -6.77 10.81 2.76
CA TYR A 219 -6.00 9.56 2.80
C TYR A 219 -6.84 8.36 2.34
N ALA A 220 -6.91 8.09 1.03
CA ALA A 220 -7.60 6.90 0.52
C ALA A 220 -6.80 5.62 0.85
N VAL A 221 -7.36 4.77 1.71
CA VAL A 221 -6.81 3.45 2.05
C VAL A 221 -7.23 2.44 0.98
N PHE A 222 -6.28 1.91 0.22
CA PHE A 222 -6.53 0.77 -0.67
C PHE A 222 -5.88 -0.49 -0.11
N ASP A 223 -6.67 -1.55 0.05
CA ASP A 223 -6.12 -2.91 0.16
C ASP A 223 -5.87 -3.42 -1.27
N VAL A 224 -4.61 -3.51 -1.67
CA VAL A 224 -4.24 -3.90 -3.03
C VAL A 224 -4.23 -5.42 -3.12
N HIS A 225 -5.28 -5.99 -3.71
CA HIS A 225 -5.19 -7.31 -4.34
C HIS A 225 -4.75 -7.13 -5.79
N GLU A 226 -3.51 -7.56 -6.10
CA GLU A 226 -2.98 -7.58 -7.46
C GLU A 226 -3.82 -8.50 -8.35
N LYS A 227 -4.57 -7.93 -9.30
CA LYS A 227 -5.00 -8.65 -10.51
C LYS A 227 -3.99 -8.38 -11.61
N LYS A 228 -3.13 -9.37 -11.91
CA LYS A 228 -2.28 -9.36 -13.11
C LYS A 228 -3.18 -9.33 -14.35
N LYS A 229 -3.19 -8.20 -15.08
CA LYS A 229 -3.65 -8.15 -16.48
C LYS A 229 -2.45 -8.44 -17.39
N THR A 230 -2.47 -9.59 -18.05
CA THR A 230 -1.63 -9.84 -19.23
C THR A 230 -2.24 -9.08 -20.40
N GLN A 231 -1.55 -8.08 -20.93
CA GLN A 231 -1.76 -7.58 -22.28
C GLN A 231 -0.87 -8.36 -23.24
N SER A 232 -1.41 -8.73 -24.40
CA SER A 232 -0.62 -8.95 -25.61
C SER A 232 -1.43 -8.48 -26.82
N PRO A 233 -0.77 -7.98 -27.88
CA PRO A 233 -1.35 -7.05 -28.84
C PRO A 233 -2.02 -7.75 -30.04
N ILE A 234 -2.95 -7.03 -30.66
CA ILE A 234 -3.59 -7.34 -31.94
C ILE A 234 -2.55 -7.21 -33.09
N PRO A 235 -2.50 -8.15 -34.05
CA PRO A 235 -1.98 -7.87 -35.39
C PRO A 235 -3.12 -7.69 -36.39
N GLU A 236 -3.07 -6.55 -37.07
CA GLU A 236 -3.92 -6.08 -38.17
C GLU A 236 -3.74 -6.96 -39.42
N GLN A 237 -4.84 -7.45 -40.00
CA GLN A 237 -4.86 -8.23 -41.24
C GLN A 237 -4.95 -7.29 -42.45
N ILE A 238 -4.02 -7.40 -43.40
CA ILE A 238 -4.16 -6.89 -44.77
C ILE A 238 -4.37 -8.09 -45.70
N PRO A 239 -5.31 -8.07 -46.66
CA PRO A 239 -5.64 -9.24 -47.49
C PRO A 239 -4.66 -9.38 -48.66
N VAL A 240 -4.25 -10.61 -48.96
CA VAL A 240 -3.50 -10.98 -50.18
C VAL A 240 -4.42 -11.79 -51.09
N PRO A 241 -4.51 -11.51 -52.41
CA PRO A 241 -5.35 -12.29 -53.32
C PRO A 241 -4.73 -13.65 -53.66
N ASN A 242 -5.60 -14.64 -53.86
CA ASN A 242 -5.31 -15.98 -54.38
C ASN A 242 -4.81 -15.94 -55.83
N GLU A 243 -3.76 -16.72 -56.13
CA GLU A 243 -3.74 -17.60 -57.30
C GLU A 243 -2.68 -18.69 -57.08
N SER A 244 -3.12 -19.93 -57.28
CA SER A 244 -2.34 -21.16 -57.18
C SER A 244 -2.25 -21.77 -58.57
N GLU A 245 -1.05 -22.07 -59.04
CA GLU A 245 -0.82 -23.24 -59.89
C GLU A 245 0.67 -23.63 -59.88
N VAL A 246 0.89 -24.93 -60.01
CA VAL A 246 2.08 -25.69 -59.64
C VAL A 246 2.67 -26.33 -60.91
N LEU A 247 3.96 -26.71 -60.86
CA LEU A 247 4.66 -27.69 -61.71
C LEU A 247 5.10 -27.13 -63.09
N ASP A 248 6.27 -27.39 -63.67
CA ASP A 248 7.34 -28.39 -63.55
C ASP A 248 8.65 -27.75 -64.06
N ASP A 249 9.84 -28.27 -63.71
CA ASP A 249 10.83 -28.57 -64.76
C ASP A 249 11.90 -29.57 -64.28
N GLU A 250 12.02 -30.66 -65.03
CA GLU A 250 12.98 -31.73 -64.87
C GLU A 250 13.95 -31.66 -66.05
N SER A 251 15.25 -31.69 -65.75
CA SER A 251 16.33 -32.23 -66.58
C SER A 251 17.07 -31.34 -67.61
N ARG A 252 18.40 -31.37 -67.39
CA ARG A 252 19.50 -31.66 -68.34
C ARG A 252 20.16 -30.54 -69.17
N LYS A 253 21.49 -30.51 -68.94
CA LYS A 253 22.62 -30.27 -69.88
C LYS A 253 22.82 -28.80 -70.30
N SER A 254 24.03 -28.25 -70.44
CA SER A 254 25.42 -28.68 -70.29
C SER A 254 26.30 -27.53 -70.79
N ILE A 255 27.53 -27.36 -70.23
CA ILE A 255 28.75 -26.82 -70.91
C ILE A 255 28.68 -25.31 -71.28
N SER A 256 29.70 -24.45 -71.23
CA SER A 256 31.10 -24.40 -70.79
C SER A 256 31.64 -23.03 -71.26
N THR A 257 32.65 -22.48 -70.56
CA THR A 257 33.74 -21.58 -71.08
C THR A 257 33.39 -20.17 -71.59
N HIS A 258 34.19 -19.10 -71.42
CA HIS A 258 35.62 -18.92 -71.05
C HIS A 258 35.84 -17.47 -70.52
N PRO A 259 37.02 -17.16 -69.94
CA PRO A 259 37.46 -15.80 -69.56
C PRO A 259 38.26 -15.10 -70.69
N GLU A 260 38.54 -13.80 -70.49
CA GLU A 260 39.60 -12.96 -71.08
C GLU A 260 40.00 -13.20 -72.56
N TYR A 261 39.55 -12.34 -73.47
CA TYR A 261 40.26 -11.14 -74.00
C TYR A 261 39.39 -10.46 -75.07
#